data_AF-A0A2G9Z042-F1
#
_entry.id   AF-A0A2G9Z042-F1
#
_cell.length_a   1.000
_cell.length_b   1.000
_cell.length_c   1.000
_cell.angle_alpha   90.00
_cell.angle_beta   90.00
_cell.angle_gamma   90.00
#
_symmetry.space_group_name_H-M   'P 1'
#
loop_
_entity.id
_entity.type
_entity.pdbx_description
1 polymer ?
#
loop_
_entity_poly.entity_id
_entity_poly.type
_entity_poly.pdbx_seq_one_letter_code
_entity_poly.pdbx_strand_id
1 'polypeptide(L)' 'MPLALKILLLTDGLFLLAAAMLGPIYAIFVEEIGGDILTAGTSFAIFALVMGTLILIIGRIEDIVLKETEL' A
#
# COMPACT_ATOMS: atom_id res chain seq x y z
N MET A 1 -4.37 22.40 15.92
CA MET A 1 -4.35 21.06 15.30
C MET A 1 -3.86 20.05 16.33
N PRO A 2 -4.66 19.02 16.68
CA PRO A 2 -4.30 18.04 17.72
C PRO A 2 -3.00 17.30 17.40
N LEU A 3 -2.25 16.87 18.43
CA LEU A 3 -0.99 16.12 18.25
C LEU A 3 -1.22 14.83 17.45
N ALA A 4 -2.30 14.09 17.75
CA ALA A 4 -2.69 12.88 17.03
C ALA A 4 -2.88 13.13 15.53
N LEU A 5 -3.53 14.24 15.16
CA LEU A 5 -3.73 14.59 13.75
C LEU A 5 -2.42 14.95 13.04
N LYS A 6 -1.49 15.61 13.73
CA LYS A 6 -0.16 15.89 13.17
C LYS A 6 0.63 14.61 12.90
N ILE A 7 0.57 13.64 13.82
CA ILE A 7 1.24 12.35 13.66
C ILE A 7 0.63 11.60 12.46
N LEU A 8 -0.70 11.51 12.41
CA LEU A 8 -1.40 10.84 11.31
C LEU A 8 -1.02 11.43 9.95
N LEU A 9 -1.03 12.75 9.82
CA LEU A 9 -0.72 13.43 8.57
C LEU A 9 0.75 13.25 8.16
N LEU A 10 1.67 13.23 9.12
CA LEU A 10 3.08 12.97 8.87
C LEU A 10 3.30 11.53 8.39
N THR A 11 2.69 10.55 9.07
CA THR A 11 2.80 9.14 8.69
C THR A 11 2.19 8.86 7.34
N ASP A 12 1.04 9.46 7.03
CA ASP A 12 0.39 9.34 5.72
C ASP A 12 1.25 9.97 4.61
N GLY A 13 1.81 11.16 4.86
CA GLY A 13 2.73 11.79 3.93
C GLY A 13 3.99 10.95 3.62
N LEU A 14 4.57 10.31 4.65
CA LEU A 14 5.70 9.40 4.48
C LEU A 14 5.29 8.15 3.69
N PHE A 15 4.11 7.60 3.97
CA PHE A 15 3.56 6.46 3.23
C PHE A 15 3.35 6.80 1.75
N LEU A 16 2.70 7.93 1.44
CA LEU A 16 2.46 8.38 0.08
C LEU A 16 3.77 8.60 -0.69
N LEU A 17 4.78 9.17 -0.04
CA LEU A 17 6.10 9.34 -0.64
C LEU A 17 6.73 7.99 -1.00
N ALA A 18 6.74 7.05 -0.06
CA ALA A 18 7.29 5.71 -0.28
C ALA A 18 6.51 4.96 -1.39
N ALA A 19 5.19 5.03 -1.37
CA ALA A 19 4.32 4.39 -2.35
C ALA A 19 4.53 4.98 -3.76
N ALA A 20 4.66 6.31 -3.88
CA ALA A 20 4.90 6.98 -5.17
C ALA A 20 6.26 6.61 -5.77
N MET A 21 7.29 6.44 -4.93
CA MET A 21 8.63 6.02 -5.38
C MET A 21 8.70 4.56 -5.81
N LEU A 22 7.78 3.73 -5.30
CA LEU A 22 7.81 2.29 -5.55
C LEU A 22 7.63 1.97 -7.05
N GLY A 23 6.81 2.74 -7.78
CA GLY A 23 6.62 2.56 -9.23
C GLY A 23 7.92 2.71 -10.04
N PRO A 24 8.60 3.88 -10.01
CA PRO A 24 9.85 4.08 -10.72
C PRO A 24 10.98 3.11 -10.32
N ILE A 25 11.15 2.85 -9.01
CA ILE A 25 12.19 1.92 -8.53
C ILE A 25 11.90 0.50 -9.00
N TYR A 26 10.63 0.09 -8.94
CA TYR A 26 10.21 -1.23 -9.40
C TYR A 26 10.39 -1.40 -10.91
N ALA A 27 10.09 -0.37 -11.71
CA ALA A 27 10.28 -0.41 -13.15
C ALA A 27 11.77 -0.62 -13.53
N ILE A 28 12.68 0.15 -12.90
CA ILE A 28 14.13 -0.01 -13.10
C ILE A 28 14.58 -1.40 -12.66
N PHE A 29 14.12 -1.87 -11.49
CA PHE A 29 14.46 -3.20 -11.00
C PHE A 29 14.04 -4.32 -11.96
N VAL A 30 12.82 -4.25 -12.52
CA VAL A 30 12.32 -5.23 -13.48
C VAL A 30 13.16 -5.24 -14.75
N GLU A 31 13.56 -4.06 -15.24
CA GLU A 31 14.46 -3.94 -16.40
C GLU A 31 15.84 -4.55 -16.10
N GLU A 32 16.43 -4.29 -14.93
CA GLU A 32 17.75 -4.82 -14.53
C GLU A 32 17.80 -6.35 -14.45
N ILE A 33 16.69 -7.00 -14.09
CA ILE A 33 16.59 -8.47 -14.05
C ILE A 33 16.19 -9.09 -15.41
N GLY A 34 16.12 -8.29 -16.47
CA GLY A 34 15.83 -8.72 -17.84
C GLY A 34 14.32 -8.80 -18.17
N GLY A 35 13.47 -8.20 -17.34
CA GLY A 35 12.04 -8.04 -17.63
C GLY A 35 11.76 -6.85 -18.54
N ASP A 36 10.51 -6.75 -18.99
CA ASP A 36 10.01 -5.69 -19.86
C ASP A 36 8.76 -5.03 -19.27
N ILE A 37 8.16 -4.11 -20.04
CA ILE A 37 6.93 -3.40 -19.65
C ILE A 37 5.78 -4.37 -19.37
N LEU A 38 5.69 -5.49 -20.12
CA LEU A 38 4.66 -6.50 -19.88
C LEU A 38 4.90 -7.22 -18.55
N THR A 39 6.15 -7.56 -18.25
CA THR A 39 6.54 -8.18 -16.98
C THR A 39 6.22 -7.27 -15.79
N ALA A 40 6.60 -6.00 -15.87
CA ALA A 40 6.32 -4.99 -14.83
C ALA A 40 4.82 -4.72 -14.66
N GLY A 41 4.08 -4.63 -15.78
CA GLY A 41 2.65 -4.35 -15.75
C GLY A 41 1.83 -5.52 -15.18
N THR A 42 2.15 -6.75 -15.60
CA THR A 42 1.45 -7.95 -15.13
C THR A 42 1.72 -8.24 -13.66
N SER A 43 2.96 -8.10 -13.20
CA SER A 43 3.28 -8.24 -11.78
C SER A 43 2.60 -7.18 -10.92
N PHE A 44 2.58 -5.92 -11.37
CA PHE A 44 1.88 -4.85 -10.66
C PHE A 44 0.36 -5.08 -10.63
N ALA A 45 -0.22 -5.59 -11.72
CA ALA A 45 -1.64 -5.95 -11.75
C ALA A 45 -1.97 -7.06 -10.74
N ILE A 46 -1.14 -8.11 -10.67
CA ILE A 46 -1.31 -9.18 -9.68
C ILE A 46 -1.18 -8.62 -8.26
N PHE A 47 -0.16 -7.80 -8.01
CA PHE A 47 0.03 -7.13 -6.73
C PHE A 47 -1.20 -6.29 -6.34
N ALA A 48 -1.73 -5.48 -7.25
CA ALA A 48 -2.91 -4.65 -6.99
C ALA A 48 -4.17 -5.49 -6.69
N LEU A 49 -4.37 -6.60 -7.40
CA LEU A 49 -5.48 -7.52 -7.14
C LEU A 49 -5.36 -8.19 -5.76
N VAL A 50 -4.18 -8.68 -5.42
CA VAL A 50 -3.92 -9.31 -4.12
C VAL A 50 -4.09 -8.28 -3.01
N MET A 51 -3.51 -7.09 -3.15
CA MET A 51 -3.59 -6.04 -2.14
C MET A 51 -5.02 -5.53 -1.96
N GLY A 52 -5.75 -5.29 -3.05
CA GLY A 52 -7.16 -4.90 -2.98
C GLY A 52 -8.02 -5.94 -2.25
N THR A 53 -7.76 -7.23 -2.51
CA THR A 53 -8.45 -8.33 -1.80
C THR A 53 -8.09 -8.35 -0.31
N LEU A 54 -6.80 -8.20 0.03
CA LEU A 54 -6.34 -8.17 1.42
C LEU A 54 -6.91 -6.96 2.17
N ILE A 55 -6.99 -5.78 1.55
CA ILE A 55 -7.61 -4.59 2.17
C ILE A 55 -9.06 -4.88 2.58
N LEU A 56 -9.84 -5.54 1.72
CA LEU A 56 -11.23 -5.90 2.06
C LEU A 56 -11.30 -6.91 3.21
N ILE A 57 -10.36 -7.85 3.28
CA ILE A 57 -10.30 -8.84 4.35
C ILE A 57 -9.89 -8.18 5.67
N ILE A 58 -8.80 -7.41 5.66
CA ILE A 58 -8.25 -6.75 6.84
C ILE A 58 -9.23 -5.72 7.38
N GLY A 59 -9.87 -4.91 6.52
CA GLY A 59 -10.87 -3.94 6.96
C GLY A 59 -12.03 -4.61 7.70
N ARG A 60 -12.49 -5.79 7.24
CA ARG A 60 -13.49 -6.57 7.97
C ARG A 60 -12.98 -7.12 9.31
N ILE A 61 -11.70 -7.49 9.40
CA ILE A 61 -11.09 -7.94 10.66
C ILE A 61 -11.00 -6.77 11.64
N GLU A 62 -10.54 -5.60 11.18
CA GLU A 62 -10.46 -4.37 11.98
C GLU A 62 -11.85 -4.00 12.54
N ASP A 63 -12.90 -4.04 11.70
CA ASP A 63 -14.28 -3.79 12.13
C ASP A 63 -14.76 -4.76 13.22
N ILE A 64 -14.27 -5.99 13.25
CA ILE A 64 -14.64 -6.98 14.28
C ILE A 64 -13.84 -6.72 15.56
N VAL A 65 -12.53 -6.50 15.44
CA VAL A 65 -11.61 -6.36 16.58
C VAL A 65 -11.79 -5.03 17.30
N LEU A 66 -11.96 -3.94 16.57
CA LEU A 66 -12.06 -2.59 17.15
C LEU A 66 -13.41 -2.32 17.78
N LYS A 67 -14.46 -3.03 17.35
CA LYS A 67 -15.81 -2.92 17.92
C LYS A 67 -15.91 -3.37 19.38
N GLU A 68 -14.95 -4.15 19.87
CA GLU A 68 -14.83 -4.49 21.30
C GLU A 68 -14.16 -3.40 22.14
N THR A 69 -13.45 -2.44 21.51
CA THR A 69 -12.68 -1.40 22.23
C THR A 69 -13.49 -0.10 22.43
N GLU A 70 -14.60 0.06 21.72
CA GLU A 70 -15.51 1.22 21.82
C GLU A 70 -16.67 1.03 22.84
N LEU A 71 -16.71 -0.09 23.59
CA LEU A 71 -17.64 -0.37 24.70
C LEU A 71 -16.92 -0.34 26.05
#